data_AF-A0A7Z9M6N8-F1
#
_entry.id   AF-A0A7Z9M6N8-F1
#
_cell.length_a   1.000
_cell.length_b   1.000
_cell.length_c   1.000
_cell.angle_alpha   90.00
_cell.angle_beta   90.00
_cell.angle_gamma   90.00
#
_symmetry.space_group_name_H-M   'P 1'
#
loop_
_entity.id
_entity.type
_entity.pdbx_description
1 polymer ?
#
loop_
_entity_poly.entity_id
_entity_poly.type
_entity_poly.pdbx_seq_one_letter_code
_entity_poly.pdbx_strand_id
1 'polypeptide(L)'
;MIQVNTDITAPIATSHPREEEIDEFEISVPSPPELMKRRAKKHVGFIIGGTVVVLVLILAVFAPVIAPSDPYDQTLTNRLLPPIWHEKGSWSHPFGTDALGRDYFSRVIFGARISLMIGFFAAAVSAVVGSALGMVGGYFGGKTDAVVMYLINVKLALPGLLVALSL
;
A
#
# COMPACT_ATOMS: atom_id res chain seq x y z
N MET A 1 10.73 28.50 -87.02
CA MET A 1 11.78 28.54 -85.98
C MET A 1 11.11 29.11 -84.73
N ILE A 2 10.55 28.23 -83.90
CA ILE A 2 9.68 28.61 -82.77
C ILE A 2 10.59 28.80 -81.55
N GLN A 3 10.67 30.02 -81.05
CA GLN A 3 11.41 30.40 -79.85
C GLN A 3 10.66 29.86 -78.63
N VAL A 4 11.29 28.93 -77.91
CA VAL A 4 10.80 28.38 -76.64
C VAL A 4 11.00 29.46 -75.57
N ASN A 5 9.91 30.02 -75.06
CA ASN A 5 9.97 30.99 -73.97
C ASN A 5 10.42 30.30 -72.67
N THR A 6 11.55 30.71 -72.12
CA THR A 6 12.23 30.14 -70.95
C THR A 6 11.86 30.80 -69.62
N ASP A 7 10.70 31.46 -69.55
CA ASP A 7 10.21 32.13 -68.32
C ASP A 7 9.53 31.15 -67.35
N ILE A 8 10.26 30.12 -66.89
CA ILE A 8 9.86 29.29 -65.73
C ILE A 8 10.72 29.66 -64.50
N THR A 9 11.52 30.72 -64.57
CA THR A 9 12.44 31.16 -63.50
C THR A 9 11.83 32.25 -62.59
N ALA A 10 10.53 32.23 -62.34
CA ALA A 10 9.99 32.97 -61.19
C ALA A 10 10.23 32.09 -59.95
N PRO A 11 10.93 32.56 -58.91
CA PRO A 11 11.08 31.78 -57.69
C PRO A 11 9.68 31.56 -57.11
N ILE A 12 9.24 30.30 -57.03
CA ILE A 12 8.10 29.91 -56.22
C ILE A 12 8.48 30.33 -54.80
N ALA A 13 7.85 31.38 -54.29
CA ALA A 13 7.92 31.70 -52.87
C ALA A 13 7.43 30.46 -52.12
N THR A 14 8.35 29.64 -51.66
CA THR A 14 8.08 28.66 -50.62
C THR A 14 7.87 29.48 -49.36
N SER A 15 6.66 30.01 -49.20
CA SER A 15 6.16 30.35 -47.88
C SER A 15 6.10 29.02 -47.13
N HIS A 16 7.24 28.56 -46.60
CA HIS A 16 7.30 27.50 -45.61
C HIS A 16 6.35 27.94 -44.50
N PRO A 17 5.17 27.34 -44.36
CA PRO A 17 4.43 27.52 -43.14
C PRO A 17 5.17 26.64 -42.14
N ARG A 18 5.54 27.21 -40.99
CA ARG A 18 5.78 26.47 -39.75
C ARG A 18 7.07 25.69 -39.68
N GLU A 19 8.12 26.34 -39.20
CA GLU A 19 9.02 25.69 -38.23
C GLU A 19 8.76 26.28 -36.84
N GLU A 20 8.51 27.59 -36.74
CA GLU A 20 8.14 28.25 -35.47
C GLU A 20 6.80 27.78 -34.87
N GLU A 21 5.80 27.41 -35.69
CA GLU A 21 4.51 26.89 -35.17
C GLU A 21 4.63 25.42 -34.67
N ILE A 22 5.74 24.73 -34.97
CA ILE A 22 5.97 23.34 -34.54
C ILE A 22 6.53 23.28 -33.11
N ASP A 23 7.28 24.29 -32.68
CA ASP A 23 7.81 24.38 -31.30
C ASP A 23 6.73 24.82 -30.29
N GLU A 24 5.71 25.57 -30.71
CA GLU A 24 4.64 26.03 -29.81
C GLU A 24 3.62 24.92 -29.44
N PHE A 25 3.67 23.79 -30.14
CA PHE A 25 2.91 22.58 -29.82
C PHE A 25 3.78 21.53 -29.12
N GLU A 26 4.77 21.94 -28.33
CA GLU A 26 5.42 21.04 -27.37
C GLU A 26 4.39 20.61 -26.33
N ILE A 27 3.74 19.48 -26.62
CA ILE A 27 2.77 18.82 -25.75
C ILE A 27 3.52 18.54 -24.44
N SER A 28 3.25 19.36 -23.42
CA SER A 28 3.69 19.13 -22.04
C SER A 28 3.06 17.82 -21.57
N VAL A 29 3.71 16.69 -21.88
CA VAL A 29 3.33 15.38 -21.36
C VAL A 29 3.73 15.39 -19.89
N PRO A 30 2.76 15.45 -18.95
CA PRO A 30 3.09 15.40 -17.53
C PRO A 30 3.88 14.13 -17.25
N SER A 31 4.90 14.24 -16.40
CA SER A 31 5.77 13.12 -16.09
C SER A 31 4.95 11.93 -15.52
N PRO A 32 5.37 10.68 -15.75
CA PRO A 32 4.69 9.50 -15.19
C PRO A 32 4.31 9.60 -13.69
N PRO A 33 5.16 10.13 -12.79
CA PRO A 33 4.78 10.32 -11.38
C PRO A 33 3.72 11.42 -11.18
N GLU A 34 3.68 12.45 -12.01
CA GLU A 34 2.64 13.49 -11.94
C GLU A 34 1.29 12.96 -12.38
N LEU A 35 1.26 12.10 -13.41
CA LEU A 35 0.04 11.39 -13.82
C LEU A 35 -0.48 10.47 -12.71
N MET A 36 0.41 9.72 -12.04
CA MET A 36 0.06 8.90 -10.89
C MET A 36 -0.50 9.72 -9.73
N LYS A 37 0.15 10.83 -9.35
CA LYS A 37 -0.34 11.72 -8.27
C LYS A 37 -1.71 12.32 -8.60
N ARG A 38 -1.92 12.74 -9.84
CA ARG A 38 -3.22 13.28 -10.32
C ARG A 38 -4.32 12.23 -10.27
N ARG A 39 -4.01 10.99 -10.67
CA ARG A 39 -4.97 9.86 -10.63
C ARG A 39 -5.30 9.45 -9.19
N ALA A 40 -4.28 9.31 -8.34
CA ALA A 40 -4.44 8.99 -6.92
C ALA A 40 -5.37 9.97 -6.19
N LYS A 41 -5.21 11.28 -6.44
CA LYS A 41 -6.05 12.33 -5.85
C LYS A 41 -7.50 12.35 -6.36
N LYS A 42 -7.79 11.73 -7.51
CA LYS A 42 -9.15 11.60 -8.04
C LYS A 42 -9.88 10.35 -7.53
N HIS A 43 -9.15 9.37 -6.99
CA HIS A 43 -9.74 8.12 -6.52
C HIS A 43 -10.03 8.19 -5.01
N VAL A 44 -11.31 8.36 -4.68
CA VAL A 44 -11.80 8.41 -3.30
C VAL A 44 -11.37 7.17 -2.49
N GLY A 45 -11.45 5.97 -3.07
CA GLY A 45 -11.04 4.74 -2.40
C GLY A 45 -9.56 4.71 -2.03
N PHE A 46 -8.69 5.22 -2.91
CA PHE A 46 -7.25 5.33 -2.63
C PHE A 46 -6.99 6.32 -1.49
N ILE A 47 -7.69 7.46 -1.49
CA ILE A 47 -7.54 8.48 -0.45
C ILE A 47 -8.01 7.93 0.91
N ILE A 48 -9.21 7.35 0.97
CA ILE A 48 -9.76 6.82 2.23
C ILE A 48 -8.87 5.69 2.75
N GLY A 49 -8.58 4.69 1.91
CA GLY A 49 -7.75 3.55 2.31
C GLY A 49 -6.34 3.97 2.73
N GLY A 50 -5.70 4.83 1.94
CA GLY A 50 -4.38 5.37 2.26
C GLY A 50 -4.37 6.16 3.57
N THR A 51 -5.39 7.00 3.80
CA THR A 51 -5.52 7.78 5.05
C THR A 51 -5.64 6.86 6.26
N VAL A 52 -6.48 5.82 6.18
CA VAL A 52 -6.64 4.84 7.27
C VAL A 52 -5.32 4.13 7.55
N VAL A 53 -4.63 3.66 6.52
CA VAL A 53 -3.33 2.97 6.69
C VAL A 53 -2.30 3.90 7.32
N VAL A 54 -2.18 5.13 6.84
CA VAL A 54 -1.25 6.13 7.41
C VAL A 54 -1.59 6.41 8.88
N LEU A 55 -2.87 6.57 9.21
CA LEU A 55 -3.30 6.80 10.59
C LEU A 55 -2.93 5.62 11.50
N VAL A 56 -3.20 4.38 11.08
CA VAL A 56 -2.84 3.19 11.85
C VAL A 56 -1.33 3.07 12.02
N LEU A 57 -0.55 3.38 10.98
CA LEU A 57 0.92 3.41 11.07
C LEU A 57 1.41 4.42 12.09
N ILE A 58 0.86 5.64 12.09
CA ILE A 58 1.20 6.68 13.07
C ILE A 58 0.86 6.19 14.49
N LEU A 59 -0.37 5.70 14.71
CA LEU A 59 -0.78 5.18 16.02
C LEU A 59 0.13 4.05 16.52
N ALA A 60 0.53 3.14 15.63
CA ALA A 60 1.39 2.02 15.98
C ALA A 60 2.84 2.43 16.27
N VAL A 61 3.41 3.34 15.48
CA VAL A 61 4.79 3.83 15.69
C VAL A 61 4.89 4.66 16.96
N PHE A 62 3.92 5.55 17.16
CA PHE A 62 3.85 6.44 18.33
C PHE A 62 3.07 5.82 19.51
N ALA A 63 2.80 4.51 19.47
CA ALA A 63 2.13 3.76 20.54
C ALA A 63 2.66 4.07 21.96
N PRO A 64 3.98 4.06 22.23
CA PRO A 64 4.48 4.31 23.59
C PRO A 64 4.28 5.76 24.08
N VAL A 65 3.97 6.70 23.18
CA VAL A 65 3.71 8.11 23.53
C VAL A 65 2.21 8.40 23.60
N ILE A 66 1.42 7.69 22.78
CA ILE A 66 -0.04 7.89 22.66
C ILE A 66 -0.81 7.11 23.73
N ALA A 67 -0.32 5.94 24.14
CA ALA A 67 -0.99 5.11 25.14
C ALA A 67 -0.89 5.75 26.55
N PRO A 68 -2.02 5.92 27.26
CA PRO A 68 -2.02 6.45 28.63
C PRO A 68 -1.30 5.57 29.65
N SER A 69 -1.33 4.25 29.44
CA SER A 69 -0.87 3.24 30.41
C SER A 69 -0.15 2.09 29.70
N ASP A 70 0.65 1.34 30.45
CA ASP A 70 1.23 0.08 29.95
C ASP A 70 0.10 -0.94 29.65
N PRO A 71 0.06 -1.56 28.46
CA PRO A 71 -0.99 -2.51 28.08
C PRO A 71 -1.06 -3.78 28.94
N TYR A 72 -0.01 -4.08 29.70
CA TYR A 72 0.09 -5.26 30.57
C TYR A 72 -0.11 -4.93 32.05
N ASP A 73 -0.13 -3.65 32.43
CA ASP A 73 -0.31 -3.25 33.82
C ASP A 73 -1.72 -3.53 34.32
N GLN A 74 -1.82 -4.09 35.52
CA GLN A 74 -3.05 -4.62 36.10
C GLN A 74 -3.39 -3.87 37.38
N THR A 75 -4.45 -3.07 37.32
CA THR A 75 -4.98 -2.39 38.50
C THR A 75 -6.35 -2.96 38.85
N LEU A 76 -6.42 -3.90 39.80
CA LEU A 76 -7.68 -4.55 40.19
C LEU A 76 -8.74 -3.57 40.71
N THR A 77 -8.32 -2.45 41.31
CA THR A 77 -9.21 -1.37 41.77
C THR A 77 -9.97 -0.72 40.61
N ASN A 78 -9.40 -0.73 39.41
CA ASN A 78 -9.94 -0.10 38.20
C ASN A 78 -10.53 -1.15 37.25
N ARG A 79 -11.19 -2.19 37.77
CA ARG A 79 -11.75 -3.28 36.98
C ARG A 79 -13.13 -2.91 36.40
N LEU A 80 -13.39 -3.31 35.15
CA LEU A 80 -14.67 -3.08 34.45
C LEU A 80 -15.11 -1.60 34.43
N LEU A 81 -14.14 -0.68 34.27
CA LEU A 81 -14.48 0.72 34.10
C LEU A 81 -15.17 0.91 32.75
N PRO A 82 -16.26 1.69 32.72
CA PRO A 82 -16.94 1.97 31.48
C PRO A 82 -16.15 2.98 30.63
N PRO A 83 -16.37 2.99 29.32
CA PRO A 83 -15.71 3.91 28.40
C PRO A 83 -16.20 5.36 28.56
N ILE A 84 -15.51 6.31 27.93
CA ILE A 84 -15.77 7.76 28.07
C ILE A 84 -17.16 8.22 27.65
N TRP A 85 -17.84 7.48 26.78
CA TRP A 85 -19.21 7.78 26.35
C TRP A 85 -20.27 7.37 27.38
N HIS A 86 -19.85 6.80 28.51
CA HIS A 86 -20.71 6.49 29.65
C HIS A 86 -20.55 7.56 30.74
N GLU A 87 -21.61 7.82 31.52
CA GLU A 87 -21.62 8.85 32.58
C GLU A 87 -20.54 8.68 33.66
N LYS A 88 -19.98 7.47 33.80
CA LYS A 88 -18.93 7.12 34.77
C LYS A 88 -17.57 6.90 34.10
N GLY A 89 -17.45 7.23 32.81
CA GLY A 89 -16.23 7.11 32.03
C GLY A 89 -15.19 8.16 32.41
N SER A 90 -13.92 7.85 32.16
CA SER A 90 -12.80 8.76 32.42
C SER A 90 -11.84 8.80 31.23
N TRP A 91 -11.28 9.98 30.96
CA TRP A 91 -10.23 10.15 29.95
C TRP A 91 -8.94 9.38 30.25
N SER A 92 -8.74 8.95 31.50
CA SER A 92 -7.64 8.05 31.85
C SER A 92 -7.77 6.67 31.22
N HIS A 93 -9.00 6.22 30.95
CA HIS A 93 -9.29 4.95 30.29
C HIS A 93 -10.32 5.16 29.18
N PRO A 94 -9.91 5.69 28.01
CA PRO A 94 -10.82 6.10 26.95
C PRO A 94 -11.83 5.02 26.54
N PHE A 95 -11.36 3.78 26.43
CA PHE A 95 -12.19 2.61 26.05
C PHE A 95 -12.60 1.76 27.25
N GLY A 96 -12.34 2.22 28.47
CA GLY A 96 -12.57 1.46 29.70
C GLY A 96 -11.51 0.39 29.94
N THR A 97 -11.78 -0.47 30.92
CA THR A 97 -10.86 -1.53 31.37
C THR A 97 -11.48 -2.91 31.36
N ASP A 98 -10.63 -3.93 31.27
CA ASP A 98 -11.06 -5.32 31.30
C ASP A 98 -11.28 -5.87 32.73
N ALA A 99 -11.56 -7.18 32.80
CA ALA A 99 -11.70 -7.92 34.06
C ALA A 99 -10.44 -7.93 34.95
N LEU A 100 -9.28 -7.59 34.42
CA LEU A 100 -8.03 -7.49 35.18
C LEU A 100 -7.63 -6.02 35.42
N GLY A 101 -8.47 -5.07 35.02
CA GLY A 101 -8.18 -3.64 35.15
C GLY A 101 -7.16 -3.13 34.14
N ARG A 102 -6.94 -3.83 33.02
CA ARG A 102 -6.06 -3.40 31.94
C ARG A 102 -6.80 -2.45 31.01
N ASP A 103 -6.12 -1.40 30.54
CA ASP A 103 -6.69 -0.38 29.67
C ASP A 103 -6.90 -0.89 28.23
N TYR A 104 -8.15 -0.85 27.73
CA TYR A 104 -8.47 -1.33 26.38
C TYR A 104 -7.84 -0.48 25.29
N PHE A 105 -7.76 0.84 25.47
CA PHE A 105 -7.24 1.75 24.46
C PHE A 105 -5.75 1.48 24.19
N SER A 106 -4.95 1.42 25.25
CA SER A 106 -3.52 1.09 25.21
C SER A 106 -3.30 -0.27 24.56
N ARG A 107 -4.12 -1.28 24.89
CA ARG A 107 -4.03 -2.61 24.27
C ARG A 107 -4.35 -2.63 22.78
N VAL A 108 -5.30 -1.83 22.33
CA VAL A 108 -5.61 -1.69 20.89
C VAL A 108 -4.45 -1.04 20.15
N ILE A 109 -3.89 0.04 20.68
CA ILE A 109 -2.79 0.78 20.04
C ILE A 109 -1.50 -0.06 19.99
N PHE A 110 -1.13 -0.71 21.09
CA PHE A 110 0.00 -1.65 21.11
C PHE A 110 -0.27 -2.90 20.27
N GLY A 111 -1.52 -3.39 20.25
CA GLY A 111 -1.95 -4.48 19.39
C GLY A 111 -1.75 -4.16 17.91
N ALA A 112 -2.13 -2.95 17.48
CA ALA A 112 -1.92 -2.48 16.10
C ALA A 112 -0.43 -2.51 15.71
N ARG A 113 0.47 -2.10 16.61
CA ARG A 113 1.93 -2.18 16.40
C ARG A 113 2.39 -3.62 16.18
N ILE A 114 1.97 -4.54 17.04
CA ILE A 114 2.33 -5.96 16.93
C ILE A 114 1.78 -6.55 15.63
N SER A 115 0.51 -6.30 15.29
CA SER A 115 -0.11 -6.79 14.06
C SER A 115 0.61 -6.30 12.81
N LEU A 116 1.01 -5.02 12.77
CA LEU A 116 1.78 -4.45 11.66
C LEU A 116 3.16 -5.10 11.52
N MET A 117 3.86 -5.33 12.64
CA MET A 117 5.15 -6.01 12.62
C MET A 117 5.00 -7.43 12.07
N ILE A 118 4.04 -8.21 12.60
CA ILE A 118 3.80 -9.58 12.14
C ILE A 118 3.45 -9.59 10.65
N GLY A 119 2.52 -8.73 10.21
CA GLY A 119 2.12 -8.65 8.81
C GLY A 119 3.28 -8.27 7.89
N PHE A 120 4.09 -7.29 8.28
CA PHE A 120 5.25 -6.85 7.51
C PHE A 120 6.30 -7.96 7.38
N PHE A 121 6.70 -8.59 8.48
CA PHE A 121 7.70 -9.66 8.45
C PHE A 121 7.18 -10.91 7.71
N ALA A 122 5.91 -11.27 7.91
CA ALA A 122 5.30 -12.38 7.18
C ALA A 122 5.31 -12.12 5.66
N ALA A 123 4.96 -10.91 5.23
CA ALA A 123 5.01 -10.52 3.82
C ALA A 123 6.45 -10.50 3.29
N ALA A 124 7.41 -9.96 4.04
CA ALA A 124 8.81 -9.90 3.64
C ALA A 124 9.41 -11.31 3.47
N VAL A 125 9.19 -12.21 4.44
CA VAL A 125 9.63 -13.61 4.35
C VAL A 125 8.93 -14.31 3.19
N SER A 126 7.63 -14.11 3.02
CA SER A 126 6.87 -14.69 1.90
C SER A 126 7.39 -14.21 0.55
N ALA A 127 7.77 -12.94 0.42
CA ALA A 127 8.34 -12.39 -0.80
C ALA A 127 9.71 -13.02 -1.09
N VAL A 128 10.60 -13.12 -0.09
CA VAL A 128 11.93 -13.74 -0.27
C VAL A 128 11.80 -15.20 -0.68
N VAL A 129 11.02 -16.00 0.06
CA VAL A 129 10.84 -17.43 -0.20
C VAL A 129 10.11 -17.65 -1.52
N GLY A 130 9.03 -16.90 -1.77
CA GLY A 130 8.23 -17.00 -2.99
C GLY A 130 9.02 -16.61 -4.23
N SER A 131 9.79 -15.52 -4.19
CA SER A 131 10.65 -15.11 -5.29
C SER A 131 11.80 -16.10 -5.52
N ALA A 132 12.40 -16.66 -4.46
CA ALA A 132 13.44 -17.69 -4.60
C ALA A 132 12.88 -18.96 -5.29
N LEU A 133 11.75 -19.47 -4.83
CA LEU A 133 11.08 -20.62 -5.44
C LEU A 133 10.66 -20.33 -6.89
N GLY A 134 10.11 -19.14 -7.14
CA GLY A 134 9.72 -18.70 -8.48
C GLY A 134 10.91 -18.61 -9.44
N MET A 135 12.05 -18.07 -8.98
CA MET A 135 13.28 -18.05 -9.78
C MET A 135 13.80 -19.46 -10.07
N VAL A 136 13.80 -20.36 -9.08
CA VAL A 136 14.26 -21.74 -9.28
C VAL A 136 13.36 -22.50 -10.27
N GLY A 137 12.04 -22.39 -10.12
CA GLY A 137 11.09 -23.00 -11.07
C GLY A 137 11.22 -22.42 -12.47
N GLY A 138 11.28 -21.09 -12.58
CA GLY A 138 11.36 -20.39 -13.86
C GLY A 138 12.71 -20.51 -14.58
N TYR A 139 13.82 -20.61 -13.85
CA TYR A 139 15.16 -20.70 -14.44
C TYR A 139 15.47 -22.10 -14.97
N PHE A 140 15.22 -23.15 -14.18
CA PHE A 140 15.55 -24.52 -14.55
C PHE A 140 14.47 -25.19 -15.40
N GLY A 141 13.20 -24.83 -15.22
CA GLY A 141 12.07 -25.38 -15.96
C GLY A 141 11.86 -26.89 -15.82
N GLY A 142 10.84 -27.42 -16.52
CA GLY A 142 10.56 -28.85 -16.60
C GLY A 142 10.23 -29.48 -15.24
N LYS A 143 11.11 -30.35 -14.72
CA LYS A 143 10.85 -31.10 -13.48
C LYS A 143 10.88 -30.22 -12.24
N THR A 144 11.75 -29.21 -12.18
CA THR A 144 11.83 -28.31 -11.01
C THR A 144 10.58 -27.44 -10.92
N ASP A 145 10.11 -26.91 -12.06
CA ASP A 145 8.85 -26.18 -12.14
C ASP A 145 7.66 -27.03 -11.70
N ALA A 146 7.57 -28.29 -12.17
CA ALA A 146 6.52 -29.21 -11.76
C ALA A 146 6.50 -29.45 -10.23
N VAL A 147 7.67 -29.56 -9.59
CA VAL A 147 7.77 -29.71 -8.12
C VAL A 147 7.32 -28.43 -7.40
N VAL A 148 7.78 -27.25 -7.86
CA VAL A 148 7.38 -25.97 -7.26
C VAL A 148 5.88 -25.75 -7.37
N MET A 149 5.32 -25.98 -8.56
CA MET A 149 3.87 -25.87 -8.81
C MET A 149 3.08 -26.88 -7.95
N TYR A 150 3.60 -28.09 -7.79
CA TYR A 150 2.97 -29.09 -6.93
C TYR A 150 2.90 -28.63 -5.46
N LEU A 151 4.00 -28.08 -4.92
CA LEU A 151 4.02 -27.55 -3.55
C LEU A 151 3.01 -26.41 -3.36
N ILE A 152 2.89 -25.51 -4.33
CA ILE A 152 1.90 -24.42 -4.32
C ILE A 152 0.48 -25.00 -4.29
N ASN A 153 0.20 -25.99 -5.14
CA ASN A 153 -1.12 -26.64 -5.20
C ASN A 153 -1.47 -27.36 -3.89
N VAL A 154 -0.52 -28.04 -3.25
CA VAL A 154 -0.72 -28.67 -1.94
C VAL A 154 -1.08 -27.62 -0.88
N LYS A 155 -0.35 -26.50 -0.83
CA LYS A 155 -0.66 -25.41 0.10
C LYS A 155 -2.07 -24.84 -0.13
N LEU A 156 -2.47 -24.66 -1.39
CA LEU A 156 -3.80 -24.14 -1.74
C LEU A 156 -4.92 -25.14 -1.48
N ALA A 157 -4.64 -26.45 -1.57
CA ALA A 157 -5.59 -27.52 -1.32
C ALA A 157 -5.88 -27.73 0.17
N LEU A 158 -4.94 -27.36 1.05
CA LEU A 158 -5.13 -27.44 2.51
C LEU A 158 -5.97 -26.24 2.99
N PRO A 159 -7.19 -26.46 3.52
CA PRO A 159 -7.97 -25.40 4.13
C PRO A 159 -7.20 -24.90 5.36
N GLY A 160 -6.93 -23.60 5.44
CA GLY A 160 -6.15 -23.02 6.54
C GLY A 160 -6.70 -23.36 7.93
N LEU A 161 -8.03 -23.54 8.05
CA LEU A 161 -8.69 -23.96 9.28
C LEU A 161 -8.28 -25.38 9.72
N LEU A 162 -8.14 -26.34 8.78
CA LEU A 162 -7.77 -27.72 9.12
C LEU A 162 -6.34 -27.79 9.67
N VAL A 163 -5.42 -27.01 9.10
CA VAL A 163 -4.02 -26.95 9.59
C VAL A 163 -3.96 -26.30 10.97
N ALA A 164 -4.72 -25.22 11.19
CA ALA A 164 -4.73 -24.51 12.48
C ALA A 164 -5.31 -25.33 13.64
N LEU A 165 -6.26 -26.23 13.38
CA LEU A 165 -6.83 -27.13 14.40
C LEU A 165 -5.94 -28.34 14.70
N SER A 166 -5.08 -28.73 13.76
CA SER A 166 -4.18 -29.87 13.91
C SER A 166 -2.87 -29.53 14.63
N LEU A 167 -2.54 -28.24 14.77
CA LEU A 167 -1.29 -27.74 15.34
C LEU A 167 -1.43 -27.38 16.81
#